data_AF-A0A970J758-F1
#
_entry.id   AF-A0A970J758-F1
#
_cell.length_a   1.000
_cell.length_b   1.000
_cell.length_c   1.000
_cell.angle_alpha   90.00
_cell.angle_beta   90.00
_cell.angle_gamma   90.00
#
_symmetry.space_group_name_H-M   'P 1'
#
loop_
_entity.id
_entity.type
_entity.pdbx_description
1 polymer ?
#
loop_
_entity_poly.entity_id
_entity_poly.type
_entity_poly.pdbx_seq_one_letter_code
_entity_poly.pdbx_strand_id
1 'polypeptide(L)' 'NFRSLGHGDVNFEEIIRELNAIGYNGPLSVEWEDSGMEREFGARESLEFVRRINFAPSTMAFDESMKK' A
#
# COMPACT_ATOMS: atom_id res chain seq x y z
N ASN A 1 15.98 11.14 8.13
CA ASN A 1 15.07 10.57 9.15
C ASN A 1 14.13 9.61 8.49
N PHE A 2 13.97 8.41 9.05
CA PHE A 2 12.94 7.45 8.65
C PHE A 2 11.63 7.74 9.37
N ARG A 3 10.51 7.34 8.77
CA ARG A 3 9.15 7.57 9.26
C ARG A 3 8.34 6.27 9.14
N SER A 4 7.45 6.05 10.10
CA SER A 4 6.45 4.97 10.04
C SER A 4 5.62 5.08 8.75
N LEU A 5 5.13 3.95 8.23
CA LEU A 5 4.41 3.92 6.95
C LEU A 5 3.14 4.79 7.05
N GLY A 6 2.94 5.65 6.05
CA GLY A 6 1.84 6.62 6.02
C GLY A 6 2.12 7.98 6.69
N HIS A 7 3.29 8.16 7.30
CA HIS A 7 3.70 9.41 7.96
C HIS A 7 4.85 10.15 7.24
N GLY A 8 5.21 9.70 6.05
CA GLY A 8 6.24 10.30 5.20
C GLY A 8 5.71 10.65 3.81
N ASP A 9 6.63 10.95 2.89
CA ASP A 9 6.28 11.47 1.56
C ASP A 9 6.17 10.38 0.47
N VAL A 10 6.26 9.10 0.85
CA VAL A 10 6.15 7.98 -0.10
C VAL A 10 4.70 7.83 -0.57
N ASN A 11 4.48 7.89 -1.88
CA ASN A 11 3.18 7.67 -2.49
C ASN A 11 2.89 6.17 -2.65
N PHE A 12 2.44 5.53 -1.58
CA PHE A 12 2.17 4.09 -1.59
C PHE A 12 0.98 3.69 -2.47
N GLU A 13 0.01 4.58 -2.71
CA GLU A 13 -1.12 4.28 -3.58
C GLU A 13 -0.66 3.98 -5.01
N GLU A 14 0.20 4.83 -5.57
CA GLU A 14 0.76 4.62 -6.91
C GLU A 14 1.61 3.35 -6.97
N ILE A 15 2.38 3.04 -5.92
CA ILE A 15 3.14 1.79 -5.86
C ILE A 15 2.22 0.56 -5.94
N ILE A 16 1.11 0.54 -5.19
CA ILE A 16 0.14 -0.57 -5.26
C ILE A 16 -0.47 -0.66 -6.66
N ARG A 17 -0.79 0.47 -7.30
CA ARG A 17 -1.33 0.49 -8.67
C ARG A 17 -0.34 -0.08 -9.68
N GLU A 18 0.93 0.27 -9.58
CA GLU A 18 1.98 -0.27 -10.46
C GLU A 18 2.23 -1.76 -10.22
N LEU A 19 2.24 -2.21 -8.96
CA LEU A 19 2.32 -3.65 -8.63
C LEU A 19 1.14 -4.42 -9.24
N ASN A 20 -0.07 -3.85 -9.16
CA ASN A 20 -1.25 -4.40 -9.81
C ASN A 20 -1.12 -4.42 -11.33
N ALA A 21 -0.59 -3.36 -11.95
CA ALA A 21 -0.43 -3.23 -13.40
C ALA A 21 0.52 -4.30 -13.98
N ILE A 22 1.58 -4.65 -13.24
CA ILE A 22 2.51 -5.72 -13.65
C ILE A 22 2.04 -7.13 -13.22
N GLY A 23 0.90 -7.25 -12.54
CA GLY A 23 0.38 -8.53 -12.07
C GLY A 23 1.19 -9.16 -10.94
N TYR A 24 1.80 -8.36 -10.06
CA TYR A 24 2.54 -8.86 -8.91
C TYR A 24 1.59 -9.49 -7.87
N ASN A 25 1.81 -10.76 -7.55
CA ASN A 25 1.00 -11.52 -6.59
C ASN A 25 1.80 -12.04 -5.38
N GLY A 26 3.02 -11.52 -5.18
CA GLY A 26 3.85 -11.90 -4.04
C GLY A 26 3.45 -11.19 -2.74
N PRO A 27 4.06 -11.55 -1.60
CA PRO A 27 3.80 -10.89 -0.33
C PRO A 27 4.39 -9.48 -0.27
N LEU A 28 3.67 -8.55 0.35
CA LEU A 28 4.20 -7.23 0.72
C LEU A 28 4.84 -7.31 2.12
N SER A 29 6.14 -7.07 2.20
CA SER A 29 6.86 -6.99 3.47
C SER A 29 6.78 -5.59 4.08
N VAL A 30 6.76 -5.51 5.41
CA VAL A 30 6.85 -4.26 6.17
C VAL A 30 8.18 -4.22 6.90
N GLU A 31 9.05 -3.33 6.47
CA GLU A 31 10.24 -2.94 7.22
C GLU A 31 9.92 -1.64 7.98
N TRP A 32 10.17 -1.61 9.28
CA TRP A 32 9.77 -0.50 10.15
C TRP A 32 10.96 0.16 10.83
N GLU A 33 11.06 1.49 10.67
CA GLU A 33 12.02 2.35 11.36
C GLU A 33 11.43 3.75 11.57
N ASP A 34 11.20 4.14 12.82
CA ASP A 34 10.87 5.52 13.20
C ASP A 34 11.33 5.78 14.65
N SER A 35 12.34 6.65 14.82
CA SER A 35 12.85 6.99 16.16
C SER A 35 11.91 7.90 16.96
N GLY A 36 10.88 8.47 16.33
CA GLY A 36 9.88 9.34 16.95
C GLY A 36 8.61 8.61 17.41
N MET A 37 8.53 7.29 17.25
CA MET A 37 7.34 6.49 17.54
C MET A 37 7.72 5.24 18.35
N GLU A 38 6.80 4.77 19.20
CA GLU A 38 6.98 3.50 19.91
C GLU A 38 6.96 2.33 18.90
N ARG A 39 7.88 1.37 19.09
CA ARG A 39 8.19 0.33 18.11
C ARG A 39 7.00 -0.59 17.81
N GLU A 40 6.35 -1.15 18.83
CA GLU A 40 5.26 -2.10 18.62
C GLU A 40 3.99 -1.42 18.10
N PHE A 41 3.74 -0.20 18.55
CA PHE A 41 2.69 0.66 18.02
C PHE A 41 2.91 0.93 16.54
N GLY A 42 4.09 1.41 16.16
CA GLY A 42 4.39 1.76 14.77
C GLY A 42 4.39 0.55 13.84
N ALA A 43 4.90 -0.60 14.30
CA ALA A 43 4.86 -1.84 13.53
C ALA A 43 3.43 -2.30 13.25
N ARG A 44 2.54 -2.25 14.27
CA ARG A 44 1.12 -2.60 14.14
C ARG A 44 0.37 -1.63 13.23
N GLU A 45 0.56 -0.33 13.43
CA GLU A 45 -0.06 0.71 12.59
C GLU A 45 0.40 0.59 11.12
N SER A 46 1.68 0.34 10.88
CA SER A 46 2.23 0.15 9.54
C SER A 46 1.64 -1.08 8.84
N LEU A 47 1.45 -2.18 9.56
CA LEU A 47 0.77 -3.36 9.02
C LEU A 47 -0.69 -3.06 8.64
N GLU A 48 -1.41 -2.33 9.49
CA GLU A 48 -2.79 -1.91 9.23
C GLU A 48 -2.86 -0.96 8.02
N PHE A 49 -1.91 -0.02 7.90
CA PHE A 49 -1.77 0.86 6.76
C PHE A 49 -1.61 0.07 5.45
N VAL A 50 -0.63 -0.85 5.39
CA VAL A 50 -0.37 -1.65 4.18
C VAL A 50 -1.57 -2.50 3.81
N ARG A 51 -2.24 -3.12 4.78
CA ARG A 51 -3.47 -3.89 4.52
C ARG A 51 -4.59 -3.03 3.95
N ARG A 52 -4.73 -1.79 4.41
CA ARG A 52 -5.77 -0.86 3.94
C ARG A 52 -5.57 -0.45 2.49
N ILE A 53 -4.32 -0.26 2.06
CA ILE A 53 -4.00 0.21 0.71
C ILE A 53 -3.77 -0.93 -0.30
N ASN A 54 -3.58 -2.17 0.16
CA ASN A 54 -3.38 -3.32 -0.72
C ASN A 54 -4.71 -3.83 -1.31
N PHE A 55 -5.26 -3.09 -2.26
CA PHE A 55 -6.50 -3.42 -2.96
C PHE A 55 -6.23 -4.17 -4.28
N ALA A 56 -7.18 -5.02 -4.69
CA ALA A 56 -7.14 -5.68 -5.98
C ALA A 56 -7.49 -4.70 -7.13
N PRO A 57 -6.89 -4.84 -8.32
CA PRO A 57 -7.26 -4.04 -9.47
C PRO A 57 -8.69 -4.39 -9.95
N SER A 58 -9.31 -3.45 -10.68
CA SER A 58 -10.58 -3.73 -11.36
C SER A 58 -10.40 -4.85 -12.40
N THR A 59 -11.34 -5.79 -12.44
CA THR A 59 -11.40 -6.84 -13.46
C THR A 59 -12.17 -6.42 -14.72
N MET A 60 -12.81 -5.25 -14.69
CA MET A 60 -13.56 -4.70 -15.82
C MET A 60 -12.79 -3.57 -16.47
N ALA A 61 -12.67 -3.61 -17.80
CA ALA A 61 -12.23 -2.48 -18.60
C ALA A 61 -13.31 -1.37 -18.51
N PHE A 62 -12.88 -0.15 -18.18
CA PHE A 62 -13.77 0.99 -17.98
C PHE A 62 -14.74 1.21 -19.16
N ASP A 63 -14.23 1.10 -20.39
CA ASP A 63 -15.01 1.29 -21.63
C ASP A 63 -16.10 0.23 -21.88
N GLU A 64 -15.93 -0.99 -21.35
CA GLU A 64 -16.93 -2.05 -21.50
C GLU A 64 -18.11 -1.86 -20.55
N SER A 65 -17.90 -1.22 -19.39
CA SER A 65 -18.94 -0.99 -18.38
C SER A 65 -19.94 0.11 -18.75
N MET A 66 -19.58 1.00 -19.68
CA MET A 66 -20.37 2.18 -20.07
C MET A 66 -21.31 1.95 -21.25
N LYS A 67 -21.21 0.81 -21.95
CA LYS A 67 -22.13 0.45 -23.05
C LYS A 67 -23.36 -0.25 -22.47
N LYS A 68 -24.46 0.50 -22.33
CA LYS A 68 -25.79 -0.02 -21.98
C LYS A 68 -26.76 0.26 -23.12
#